data_AF-A0A8K0G5V9-F1
#
_entry.id   AF-A0A8K0G5V9-F1
#
_cell.length_a   1.000
_cell.length_b   1.000
_cell.length_c   1.000
_cell.angle_alpha   90.00
_cell.angle_beta   90.00
_cell.angle_gamma   90.00
#
_symmetry.space_group_name_H-M   'P 1'
#
loop_
_entity.id
_entity.type
_entity.pdbx_description
1 polymer ?
#
loop_
_entity_poly.entity_id
_entity_poly.type
_entity_poly.pdbx_seq_one_letter_code
_entity_poly.pdbx_strand_id
1 'polypeptide(L)'
;MKPIKTGDVIIECGNKKDLDKLKLGITTSTSLKYQEIKKRNPRLLLPRIDIDIKKDKLLDVITENNEWLIEKCGGEEYFRNNFTEKFRFGKNENSENIVAEVNGKIRKILLENRINLIWQSIWAKD
;
A
#
# COMPACT_ATOMS: atom_id res chain seq x y z
N MET A 1 10.40 8.33 -23.12
CA MET A 1 11.58 8.78 -22.36
C MET A 1 11.46 10.28 -22.14
N LYS A 2 11.79 10.77 -20.94
CA LYS A 2 11.70 12.20 -20.61
C LYS A 2 13.05 12.66 -20.04
N PRO A 3 13.77 13.57 -20.72
CA PRO A 3 15.01 14.13 -20.18
C PRO A 3 14.71 15.04 -18.99
N ILE A 4 15.60 15.07 -18.00
CA ILE A 4 15.56 16.03 -16.89
C ILE A 4 16.79 16.94 -16.93
N LYS A 5 16.70 18.10 -16.27
CA LYS A 5 17.69 19.19 -16.36
C LYS A 5 19.12 18.79 -15.93
N THR A 6 19.27 17.68 -15.20
CA THR A 6 20.55 17.14 -14.70
C THR A 6 21.27 16.22 -15.69
N GLY A 7 20.71 16.00 -16.89
CA GLY A 7 21.26 15.08 -17.88
C GLY A 7 20.76 13.63 -17.75
N ASP A 8 19.98 13.33 -16.72
CA ASP A 8 19.35 12.01 -16.57
C ASP A 8 18.12 11.86 -17.50
N VAL A 9 17.72 10.61 -17.72
CA VAL A 9 16.55 10.25 -18.54
C VAL A 9 15.61 9.35 -17.75
N ILE A 10 14.34 9.75 -17.66
CA ILE A 10 13.27 8.91 -17.12
C ILE A 10 12.74 8.02 -18.24
N ILE A 11 12.81 6.71 -18.02
CA ILE A 11 12.27 5.69 -18.93
C ILE A 11 11.07 5.03 -18.26
N GLU A 12 9.89 5.24 -18.82
CA GLU A 12 8.69 4.53 -18.41
C GLU A 12 8.64 3.19 -19.13
N CYS A 13 8.55 2.11 -18.35
CA CYS A 13 8.45 0.75 -18.87
C CYS A 13 6.99 0.29 -18.78
N GLY A 14 6.43 -0.19 -19.89
CA GLY A 14 5.03 -0.67 -19.91
C GLY A 14 4.82 -1.99 -19.15
N ASN A 15 5.88 -2.77 -18.95
CA ASN A 15 5.83 -4.04 -18.22
C ASN A 15 7.17 -4.36 -17.55
N LYS A 16 7.16 -5.37 -16.66
CA LYS A 16 8.34 -5.81 -15.91
C LYS A 16 9.43 -6.41 -16.81
N LYS A 17 9.06 -7.09 -17.91
CA LYS A 17 10.04 -7.68 -18.84
C LYS A 17 10.91 -6.62 -19.51
N ASP A 18 10.31 -5.49 -19.88
CA ASP A 18 11.04 -4.37 -20.50
C ASP A 18 11.95 -3.66 -19.50
N LEU A 19 11.49 -3.53 -18.25
CA LEU A 19 12.33 -3.08 -17.15
C LEU A 19 13.56 -3.99 -16.97
N ASP A 20 13.37 -5.31 -16.95
CA ASP A 20 14.45 -6.27 -16.74
C ASP A 20 15.46 -6.26 -17.90
N LYS A 21 14.98 -6.10 -19.15
CA LYS A 21 15.86 -5.90 -20.32
C LYS A 21 16.70 -4.63 -20.22
N LEU A 22 16.10 -3.51 -19.79
CA LEU A 22 16.81 -2.24 -19.59
C LEU A 22 17.85 -2.35 -18.48
N LYS A 23 17.50 -3.01 -17.37
CA LYS A 23 18.45 -3.29 -16.29
C LYS A 23 19.64 -4.09 -16.80
N LEU A 24 19.39 -5.15 -17.57
CA LEU A 24 20.46 -5.97 -18.14
C LEU A 24 21.36 -5.16 -19.07
N GLY A 25 20.80 -4.40 -20.00
CA GLY A 25 21.57 -3.57 -20.94
C GLY A 25 22.41 -2.49 -20.24
N ILE A 26 21.90 -1.88 -19.17
CA ILE A 26 22.64 -0.91 -18.37
C ILE A 26 23.73 -1.60 -17.55
N THR A 27 23.47 -2.78 -16.98
CA THR A 27 24.46 -3.53 -16.18
C THR A 27 25.64 -4.00 -17.05
N THR A 28 25.40 -4.31 -18.32
CA THR A 28 26.46 -4.62 -19.31
C THR A 28 27.26 -3.39 -19.73
N SER A 29 26.74 -2.18 -19.53
CA SER A 29 27.38 -0.91 -19.89
C SER A 29 28.02 -0.26 -18.66
N THR A 30 29.35 -0.36 -18.52
CA THR A 30 30.09 0.07 -17.31
C THR A 30 30.01 1.56 -16.95
N SER A 31 29.48 2.41 -17.83
CA SER A 31 29.40 3.87 -17.64
C SER A 31 28.03 4.38 -17.17
N LEU A 32 27.01 3.54 -17.10
CA LEU A 32 25.63 3.95 -16.82
C LEU A 32 25.17 3.47 -15.44
N LYS A 33 24.56 4.39 -14.67
CA LYS A 33 23.88 4.06 -13.41
C LYS A 33 22.38 4.18 -13.63
N TYR A 34 21.62 3.26 -13.02
CA TYR A 34 20.16 3.34 -13.03
C TYR A 34 19.62 3.35 -11.61
N GLN A 35 18.47 4.00 -11.45
CA GLN A 35 17.67 3.95 -10.23
C GLN A 35 16.24 3.60 -10.61
N GLU A 36 15.71 2.52 -10.04
CA GLU A 36 14.30 2.19 -10.19
C GLU A 36 13.46 3.13 -9.32
N ILE A 37 12.70 4.02 -9.97
CA ILE A 37 11.77 4.90 -9.27
C ILE A 37 10.50 4.11 -8.97
N LYS A 38 10.38 3.61 -7.74
CA LYS A 38 9.14 2.98 -7.27
C LYS A 38 8.11 4.07 -6.96
N LYS A 39 6.89 3.90 -7.48
CA LYS A 39 5.75 4.72 -7.04
C LYS A 39 5.57 4.51 -5.54
N ARG A 40 5.45 5.61 -4.79
CA ARG A 40 5.12 5.53 -3.36
C ARG A 40 3.74 4.88 -3.23
N ASN A 41 3.63 3.93 -2.31
CA ASN A 41 2.32 3.40 -1.95
C ASN A 41 1.52 4.53 -1.30
N PRO A 42 0.25 4.71 -1.67
CA PRO A 42 -0.60 5.70 -1.03
C PRO A 42 -0.84 5.38 0.45
N ARG A 43 -1.08 6.43 1.22
CA ARG A 43 -1.49 6.34 2.62
C ARG A 43 -3.01 6.39 2.72
N LEU A 44 -3.52 5.75 3.75
CA LEU A 44 -4.93 5.63 4.06
C LEU A 44 -5.12 5.78 5.56
N LEU A 45 -6.09 6.59 5.96
CA LEU A 45 -6.51 6.78 7.33
C LEU A 45 -7.66 5.81 7.66
N LEU A 46 -7.47 5.03 8.71
CA LEU A 46 -8.52 4.24 9.36
C LEU A 46 -8.90 4.97 10.66
N PRO A 47 -10.01 5.72 10.67
CA PRO A 47 -10.36 6.55 11.81
C PRO A 47 -11.06 5.74 12.92
N ARG A 48 -10.90 6.20 14.16
CA ARG A 48 -11.65 5.71 15.34
C ARG A 48 -11.61 4.19 15.54
N ILE A 49 -10.45 3.59 15.30
CA ILE A 49 -10.21 2.18 15.61
C ILE A 49 -10.21 2.01 17.13
N ASP A 50 -10.86 0.96 17.61
CA ASP A 50 -10.91 0.63 19.04
C ASP A 50 -9.49 0.40 19.57
N ILE A 51 -9.16 0.97 20.73
CA ILE A 51 -7.85 0.83 21.36
C ILE A 51 -7.51 -0.62 21.72
N ASP A 52 -8.53 -1.50 21.84
CA ASP A 52 -8.34 -2.92 22.09
C ASP A 52 -7.79 -3.67 20.86
N ILE A 53 -7.94 -3.10 19.65
CA ILE A 53 -7.39 -3.64 18.41
C ILE A 53 -5.91 -3.24 18.30
N LYS A 54 -5.06 -4.07 18.92
CA LYS A 54 -3.61 -3.90 18.88
C LYS A 54 -3.04 -4.03 17.46
N LYS A 55 -1.84 -3.48 17.25
CA LYS A 55 -1.14 -3.45 15.96
C LYS A 55 -0.91 -4.82 15.33
N ASP A 56 -0.53 -5.79 16.15
CA ASP A 56 -0.32 -7.18 15.74
C ASP A 56 -1.62 -7.84 15.27
N LYS A 57 -2.77 -7.43 15.79
CA LYS A 57 -4.09 -8.01 15.48
C LYS A 57 -4.88 -7.29 14.41
N LEU A 58 -4.54 -6.05 14.06
CA LEU A 58 -5.34 -5.25 13.12
C LEU A 58 -5.54 -5.96 11.78
N LEU A 59 -4.46 -6.52 11.22
CA LEU A 59 -4.52 -7.25 9.96
C LEU A 59 -5.44 -8.46 10.06
N ASP A 60 -5.32 -9.24 11.13
CA ASP A 60 -6.13 -10.44 11.36
C ASP A 60 -7.61 -10.08 11.48
N VAL A 61 -7.93 -9.04 12.25
CA VAL A 61 -9.31 -8.54 12.38
C VAL A 61 -9.86 -8.10 11.03
N ILE A 62 -9.08 -7.39 10.21
CA ILE A 62 -9.53 -6.96 8.89
C ILE A 62 -9.74 -8.19 7.98
N THR A 63 -8.81 -9.15 7.96
CA THR A 63 -8.90 -10.33 7.09
C THR A 63 -10.06 -11.24 7.48
N GLU A 64 -10.28 -11.48 8.78
CA GLU A 64 -11.33 -12.37 9.30
C GLU A 64 -12.74 -11.79 9.10
N ASN A 65 -12.90 -10.47 9.24
CA ASN A 65 -14.22 -9.83 9.20
C ASN A 65 -14.59 -9.28 7.81
N ASN A 66 -13.70 -9.36 6.83
CA ASN A 66 -13.90 -8.81 5.49
C ASN A 66 -13.47 -9.79 4.39
N GLU A 67 -14.08 -10.98 4.35
CA GLU A 67 -13.82 -11.97 3.29
C GLU A 67 -13.95 -11.37 1.88
N TRP A 68 -14.94 -10.49 1.68
CA TRP A 68 -15.16 -9.74 0.44
C TRP A 68 -13.94 -8.89 0.00
N LEU A 69 -13.15 -8.37 0.94
CA LEU A 69 -11.93 -7.60 0.64
C LEU A 69 -10.85 -8.53 0.12
N ILE A 70 -10.71 -9.69 0.76
CA ILE A 70 -9.70 -10.70 0.45
C ILE A 70 -9.95 -11.30 -0.95
N GLU A 71 -11.19 -11.62 -1.26
CA GLU A 71 -11.60 -12.07 -2.58
C GLU A 71 -11.27 -11.02 -3.66
N LYS A 72 -11.67 -9.75 -3.44
CA LYS A 72 -11.46 -8.67 -4.42
C LYS A 72 -9.99 -8.29 -4.60
N CYS A 73 -9.18 -8.33 -3.54
CA CYS A 73 -7.77 -7.95 -3.63
C CYS A 73 -6.90 -9.04 -4.29
N GLY A 74 -7.34 -10.31 -4.27
CA GLY A 74 -6.66 -11.44 -4.91
C GLY A 74 -6.01 -12.41 -3.92
N GLY A 75 -6.60 -12.56 -2.73
CA GLY A 75 -6.15 -13.47 -1.68
C GLY A 75 -5.50 -12.78 -0.49
N GLU A 76 -5.42 -13.51 0.62
CA GLU A 76 -4.97 -12.98 1.91
C GLU A 76 -3.48 -12.63 1.90
N GLU A 77 -2.66 -13.49 1.30
CA GLU A 77 -1.22 -13.25 1.14
C GLU A 77 -0.96 -11.94 0.38
N TYR A 78 -1.74 -11.70 -0.68
CA TYR A 78 -1.65 -10.45 -1.44
C TYR A 78 -1.99 -9.23 -0.57
N PHE A 79 -3.05 -9.32 0.23
CA PHE A 79 -3.44 -8.25 1.15
C PHE A 79 -2.33 -7.93 2.16
N ARG A 80 -1.84 -8.95 2.88
CA ARG A 80 -0.81 -8.80 3.92
C ARG A 80 0.50 -8.23 3.37
N ASN A 81 0.90 -8.63 2.17
CA ASN A 81 2.11 -8.11 1.52
C ASN A 81 1.97 -6.66 1.03
N ASN A 82 0.75 -6.15 0.89
CA ASN A 82 0.45 -4.84 0.33
C ASN A 82 -0.28 -3.91 1.32
N PHE A 83 -0.35 -4.26 2.60
CA PHE A 83 -0.91 -3.44 3.67
C PHE A 83 0.12 -3.33 4.79
N THR A 84 0.46 -2.10 5.18
CA THR A 84 1.42 -1.86 6.26
C THR A 84 0.94 -0.75 7.16
N GLU A 85 0.69 -1.05 8.43
CA GLU A 85 0.44 -0.03 9.45
C GLU A 85 1.70 0.81 9.69
N LYS A 86 1.59 2.14 9.56
CA LYS A 86 2.71 3.07 9.75
C LYS A 86 2.75 3.63 11.16
N PHE A 87 1.70 4.32 11.56
CA PHE A 87 1.63 4.95 12.88
C PHE A 87 0.18 5.14 13.31
N ARG A 88 0.01 5.34 14.62
CA ARG A 88 -1.26 5.62 15.27
C ARG A 88 -1.22 6.99 15.91
N PHE A 89 -2.34 7.71 15.95
CA PHE A 89 -2.42 9.06 16.50
C PHE A 89 -3.84 9.41 16.95
N GLY A 90 -3.98 10.52 17.67
CA GLY A 90 -5.29 11.03 18.09
C GLY A 90 -6.03 10.10 19.04
N LYS A 91 -5.29 9.40 19.90
CA LYS A 91 -5.83 8.49 20.91
C LYS A 91 -6.74 9.25 21.88
N ASN A 92 -7.93 8.72 22.11
CA ASN A 92 -8.86 9.11 23.16
C ASN A 92 -9.18 7.88 24.03
N GLU A 93 -10.18 7.99 24.92
CA GLU A 93 -10.49 6.94 25.91
C GLU A 93 -10.81 5.59 25.27
N ASN A 94 -11.46 5.57 24.10
CA ASN A 94 -11.99 4.35 23.49
C ASN A 94 -11.47 4.08 22.07
N SER A 95 -10.75 5.03 21.46
CA SER A 95 -10.37 4.92 20.06
C SER A 95 -9.08 5.66 19.71
N GLU A 96 -8.45 5.25 18.61
CA GLU A 96 -7.32 5.91 17.99
C GLU A 96 -7.41 5.85 16.47
N ASN A 97 -6.73 6.77 15.79
CA ASN A 97 -6.65 6.77 14.34
C ASN A 97 -5.40 6.03 13.88
N ILE A 98 -5.52 5.26 12.81
CA ILE A 98 -4.41 4.49 12.24
C ILE A 98 -4.12 4.98 10.84
N VAL A 99 -2.85 5.21 10.54
CA VAL A 99 -2.39 5.43 9.17
C VAL A 99 -1.76 4.16 8.63
N ALA A 100 -2.32 3.64 7.55
CA ALA A 100 -1.79 2.50 6.81
C ALA A 100 -1.24 2.96 5.45
N GLU A 101 -0.22 2.28 4.98
CA GLU A 101 0.25 2.35 3.62
C GLU A 101 -0.25 1.12 2.87
N VAL A 102 -0.89 1.34 1.73
CA VAL A 102 -1.51 0.28 0.94
C VAL A 102 -1.18 0.47 -0.53
N ASN A 103 -1.24 -0.59 -1.33
CA ASN A 103 -1.14 -0.43 -2.78
C ASN A 103 -2.41 0.23 -3.38
N GLY A 104 -2.33 0.68 -4.63
CA GLY A 104 -3.42 1.39 -5.29
C GLY A 104 -4.72 0.57 -5.43
N LYS A 105 -4.62 -0.75 -5.61
CA LYS A 105 -5.78 -1.64 -5.73
C LYS A 105 -6.52 -1.74 -4.39
N ILE A 106 -5.80 -2.04 -3.32
CA ILE A 106 -6.36 -2.14 -1.96
C ILE A 106 -6.94 -0.80 -1.54
N ARG A 107 -6.25 0.31 -1.79
CA ARG A 107 -6.77 1.66 -1.49
C ARG A 107 -8.14 1.89 -2.11
N LYS A 108 -8.29 1.62 -3.42
CA LYS A 108 -9.56 1.82 -4.12
C LYS A 108 -10.68 1.04 -3.46
N ILE A 109 -10.43 -0.24 -3.15
CA ILE A 109 -11.40 -1.12 -2.51
C ILE A 109 -11.78 -0.60 -1.11
N LEU A 110 -10.80 -0.22 -0.28
CA LEU A 110 -11.05 0.26 1.08
C LEU A 110 -11.75 1.63 1.15
N LEU A 111 -11.59 2.48 0.14
CA LEU A 111 -12.30 3.76 0.06
C LEU A 111 -13.76 3.60 -0.39
N GLU A 112 -14.05 2.59 -1.19
CA GLU A 112 -15.39 2.37 -1.77
C GLU A 112 -16.31 1.53 -0.87
N ASN A 113 -15.78 0.91 0.19
CA ASN A 113 -16.52 -0.05 1.01
C ASN A 113 -16.29 0.21 2.51
N ARG A 114 -17.29 -0.11 3.34
CA ARG A 114 -17.12 -0.14 4.80
C ARG A 114 -16.22 -1.30 5.21
N ILE A 115 -15.29 -1.03 6.11
CA ILE A 115 -14.41 -2.03 6.70
C ILE A 115 -15.03 -2.46 8.01
N ASN A 116 -15.38 -3.74 8.11
CA ASN A 116 -15.89 -4.34 9.34
C ASN A 116 -14.74 -4.72 10.25
N LEU A 117 -14.89 -4.38 11.51
CA LEU A 117 -14.06 -4.77 12.63
C LEU A 117 -14.99 -5.45 13.65
N ILE A 118 -14.41 -6.17 14.61
CA ILE A 118 -15.12 -7.04 15.56
C ILE A 118 -16.52 -6.51 15.96
N TRP A 119 -16.59 -5.28 16.49
CA TRP A 119 -17.84 -4.67 16.96
C TRP A 119 -18.18 -3.33 16.29
N GLN A 120 -17.48 -2.97 15.22
CA GLN A 120 -17.65 -1.66 14.57
C GLN A 120 -17.37 -1.71 13.08
N SER A 121 -17.92 -0.77 12.32
CA SER A 121 -17.58 -0.60 10.90
C SER A 121 -17.12 0.82 10.64
N ILE A 122 -16.06 0.98 9.86
CA ILE A 122 -15.45 2.27 9.56
C ILE A 122 -15.40 2.54 8.06
N TRP A 123 -15.24 3.82 7.71
CA TRP A 123 -14.87 4.26 6.37
C TRP A 123 -13.42 4.72 6.39
N ALA A 124 -12.61 4.16 5.50
CA ALA A 124 -11.28 4.67 5.28
C ALA A 124 -11.32 6.07 4.64
N LYS A 125 -10.27 6.86 4.86
CA LYS A 125 -10.13 8.21 4.32
C LYS A 125 -8.75 8.39 3.71
N ASP A 126 -8.65 9.30 2.75
CA ASP A 126 -7.38 9.81 2.24
C ASP A 126 -6.75 10.87 3.15
#